data_AF-A0A353ERV0-F1
#
_entry.id   AF-A0A353ERV0-F1
#
_cell.length_a   1.000
_cell.length_b   1.000
_cell.length_c   1.000
_cell.angle_alpha   90.00
_cell.angle_beta   90.00
_cell.angle_gamma   90.00
#
_symmetry.space_group_name_H-M   'P 1'
#
loop_
_entity.id
_entity.type
_entity.pdbx_description
1 polymer ?
#
loop_
_entity_poly.entity_id
_entity_poly.type
_entity_poly.pdbx_seq_one_letter_code
_entity_poly.pdbx_strand_id
1 'polypeptide(L)' 'MPILQVFQRGHFCFKVELPRARFLIGRSSECDLCLPDAEISRKHAEIFFENNY' A
#
# COMPACT_ATOMS: atom_id res chain seq x y z
N MET A 1 6.08 7.14 13.26
CA MET A 1 5.92 6.89 11.81
C MET A 1 4.69 6.03 11.61
N PRO A 2 3.79 6.38 10.69
CA PRO A 2 2.57 5.61 10.44
C PRO A 2 2.89 4.28 9.74
N ILE A 3 2.08 3.25 10.02
CA ILE A 3 2.22 1.90 9.48
C ILE A 3 0.94 1.48 8.76
N LEU A 4 1.09 0.67 7.72
CA LEU A 4 -0.01 -0.02 7.05
C LEU A 4 0.05 -1.50 7.43
N GLN A 5 -1.07 -2.06 7.91
CA GLN A 5 -1.21 -3.49 8.15
C GLN A 5 -2.03 -4.11 7.02
N VAL A 6 -1.49 -5.17 6.42
CA VAL A 6 -2.13 -5.88 5.31
C VAL A 6 -2.78 -7.15 5.82
N PHE A 7 -4.06 -7.32 5.50
CA PHE A 7 -4.84 -8.51 5.80
C PHE A 7 -5.38 -9.11 4.51
N GLN A 8 -5.39 -10.43 4.40
CA GLN A 8 -6.03 -11.15 3.31
C GLN A 8 -7.09 -12.09 3.90
N ARG A 9 -8.35 -11.90 3.51
CA ARG A 9 -9.49 -12.70 4.01
C ARG A 9 -9.56 -12.78 5.55
N GLY A 10 -9.20 -11.69 6.24
CA GLY A 10 -9.17 -11.60 7.69
C GLY A 10 -7.89 -12.10 8.37
N HIS A 11 -6.96 -12.71 7.62
CA HIS A 11 -5.67 -13.15 8.14
C HIS A 11 -4.63 -12.04 7.99
N PHE A 12 -3.92 -11.72 9.06
CA PHE A 12 -2.78 -10.82 9.00
C PHE A 12 -1.68 -11.41 8.11
N CYS A 13 -1.19 -10.61 7.17
CA CYS A 13 -0.08 -11.00 6.29
C CYS A 13 1.22 -10.35 6.76
N PHE A 14 1.28 -9.01 6.72
CA PHE A 14 2.47 -8.25 7.07
C PHE A 14 2.12 -6.78 7.37
N LYS A 15 3.11 -6.04 7.86
CA LYS A 15 3.06 -4.59 8.02
C LYS A 15 4.16 -3.91 7.22
N VAL A 16 3.88 -2.72 6.71
CA VAL A 16 4.87 -1.85 6.06
C VAL A 16 4.84 -0.47 6.70
N GLU A 17 6.02 0.14 6.82
CA GLU A 17 6.12 1.54 7.19
C GLU A 17 5.72 2.42 5.99
N LEU A 18 5.22 3.61 6.27
CA LEU A 18 4.96 4.64 5.26
C LEU A 18 6.09 5.68 5.31
N PRO A 19 7.23 5.45 4.63
CA PRO A 19 8.43 6.29 4.76
C PRO A 19 8.32 7.63 4.03
N ARG A 20 7.27 7.86 3.25
CA ARG A 20 7.13 9.02 2.37
C ARG A 20 5.68 9.50 2.30
N ALA A 21 5.53 10.74 1.85
CA ALA A 21 4.25 11.45 1.82
C ALA A 21 3.22 10.86 0.84
N ARG A 22 3.66 10.08 -0.14
CA ARG A 22 2.81 9.46 -1.17
C ARG A 22 3.22 8.01 -1.35
N PHE A 23 2.29 7.08 -1.17
CA PHE A 23 2.54 5.64 -1.16
C PHE A 23 1.58 4.92 -2.11
N LEU A 24 2.10 4.40 -3.21
CA LEU A 24 1.33 3.76 -4.28
C LEU A 24 1.17 2.26 -4.05
N ILE A 25 -0.06 1.77 -4.14
CA ILE A 25 -0.43 0.37 -4.00
C ILE A 25 -0.98 -0.14 -5.33
N GLY A 26 -0.50 -1.29 -5.80
CA GLY A 26 -0.98 -1.92 -7.03
C GLY A 26 -0.24 -3.21 -7.36
N ARG A 27 -0.62 -3.89 -8.45
CA ARG A 27 0.07 -5.13 -8.87
C ARG A 27 1.36 -4.92 -9.65
N SER A 28 1.63 -3.69 -10.08
CA SER A 28 2.86 -3.38 -10.80
C SER A 28 4.05 -3.41 -9.84
N SER A 29 5.19 -3.94 -10.29
CA SER A 29 6.47 -3.85 -9.57
C SER A 29 6.97 -2.41 -9.40
N GLU A 30 6.37 -1.45 -10.09
CA GLU A 30 6.62 -0.01 -9.95
C GLU A 30 5.92 0.61 -8.73
N CYS A 31 5.03 -0.12 -8.05
CA CYS A 31 4.33 0.38 -6.86
C CYS A 31 5.18 0.24 -5.60
N ASP A 32 4.92 1.10 -4.62
CA ASP A 32 5.61 1.08 -3.32
C ASP A 32 5.20 -0.14 -2.50
N LEU A 33 3.94 -0.56 -2.64
CA LEU A 33 3.46 -1.87 -2.24
C LEU A 33 2.94 -2.62 -3.47
N CYS A 34 3.75 -3.56 -3.94
CA CYS A 34 3.38 -4.51 -4.98
C CYS A 34 2.55 -5.65 -4.38
N LEU A 35 1.31 -5.80 -4.84
CA LEU A 35 0.43 -6.92 -4.53
C LEU A 35 0.15 -7.68 -5.85
N PRO A 36 0.88 -8.77 -6.14
CA PRO A 36 0.84 -9.45 -7.45
C PRO A 36 -0.42 -10.30 -7.64
N ASP A 37 -1.58 -9.66 -7.55
CA ASP A 37 -2.90 -10.25 -7.71
C ASP A 37 -3.57 -9.70 -9.00
N ALA A 38 -4.24 -10.57 -9.75
CA ALA A 38 -4.89 -10.22 -11.01
C ALA A 38 -6.11 -9.31 -10.81
N GLU A 39 -6.76 -9.38 -9.65
CA GLU A 39 -7.91 -8.52 -9.28
C GLU A 39 -7.48 -7.09 -8.92
N ILE A 40 -6.17 -6.89 -8.65
CA ILE A 40 -5.61 -5.59 -8.32
C ILE A 40 -5.11 -4.90 -9.60
N SER A 41 -5.50 -3.64 -9.76
CA SER A 41 -5.05 -2.78 -10.86
C SER A 41 -3.53 -2.57 -10.80
N ARG A 42 -2.88 -2.33 -11.95
CA ARG A 42 -1.44 -2.00 -12.01
C ARG A 42 -1.05 -0.85 -11.07
N LYS A 43 -1.92 0.16 -10.98
CA LYS A 43 -1.91 1.26 -10.01
C LYS A 43 -3.33 1.33 -9.45
N HIS A 44 -3.53 0.92 -8.21
CA HIS A 44 -4.87 0.67 -7.66
C HIS A 44 -5.31 1.78 -6.69
N ALA A 45 -4.46 2.12 -5.74
CA ALA A 45 -4.75 3.15 -4.74
C ALA A 45 -3.49 3.91 -4.36
N GLU A 46 -3.68 5.11 -3.83
CA GLU A 46 -2.61 5.95 -3.33
C GLU A 46 -2.97 6.47 -1.94
N ILE A 47 -2.01 6.36 -1.03
CA ILE A 47 -2.10 6.93 0.31
C ILE A 47 -1.24 8.20 0.31
N PHE A 48 -1.81 9.31 0.75
CA PHE A 48 -1.08 10.55 0.98
C PHE A 48 -1.58 11.25 2.24
N PHE A 49 -0.72 12.06 2.85
CA PHE A 49 -1.10 12.90 3.99
C PHE A 49 -1.70 14.19 3.47
N GLU A 50 -3.00 14.37 3.66
CA GLU A 50 -3.67 15.63 3.38
C GLU A 50 -3.63 16.47 4.68
N ASN A 51 -2.88 17.57 4.64
CA ASN A 51 -2.54 18.49 5.75
C ASN A 51 -1.38 18.03 6.67
N ASN A 52 -0.14 18.15 6.18
CA ASN A 52 1.11 18.01 6.95
C ASN A 52 1.01 18.53 8.40
N TYR A 53 0.96 17.63 9.38
CA TYR A 53 1.39 17.86 10.77
C TYR A 53 2.38 16.77 11.16
#